data_AF-A0A6J4SLT2-F1
#
_entry.id   AF-A0A6J4SLT2-F1
#
_cell.length_a   1.000
_cell.length_b   1.000
_cell.length_c   1.000
_cell.angle_alpha   90.00
_cell.angle_beta   90.00
_cell.angle_gamma   90.00
#
_symmetry.space_group_name_H-M   'P 1'
#
loop_
_entity.id
_entity.type
_entity.pdbx_description
1 polymer ?
#
loop_
_entity_poly.entity_id
_entity_poly.type
_entity_poly.pdbx_seq_one_letter_code
_entity_poly.pdbx_strand_id
1 'polypeptide(L)'
;MVNAHIDASQGLDGEPIVLAVFDLAEHEVSGSAHVVAAIVADRYRNAELTADDVLELRELTALRDDLGALTHHPGMKTVVLRPARLNALRDAIMSFVTGRDEAEWMRDEDREPLAAVRALLWPLEDLCADAMRAALAPPAPRPL
;
A
#
# COMPACT_ATOMS: atom_id res chain seq x y z
N MET A 1 -11.80 3.70 2.23
CA MET A 1 -11.60 2.42 1.52
C MET A 1 -12.91 1.65 1.45
N VAL A 2 -13.36 1.26 0.25
CA VAL A 2 -14.59 0.49 0.01
C VAL A 2 -14.36 -0.59 -1.07
N ASN A 3 -15.33 -1.48 -1.27
CA ASN A 3 -15.29 -2.56 -2.28
C ASN A 3 -14.03 -3.46 -2.21
N ALA A 4 -13.47 -3.61 -1.02
CA ALA A 4 -12.25 -4.37 -0.79
C ALA A 4 -12.51 -5.87 -0.96
N HIS A 5 -11.70 -6.53 -1.78
CA HIS A 5 -11.74 -7.98 -1.98
C HIS A 5 -10.40 -8.51 -2.49
N ILE A 6 -10.24 -9.84 -2.39
CA ILE A 6 -9.11 -10.56 -2.97
C ILE A 6 -9.58 -11.23 -4.26
N ASP A 7 -8.91 -10.91 -5.36
CA ASP A 7 -9.00 -11.65 -6.61
C ASP A 7 -7.85 -12.67 -6.67
N ALA A 8 -8.20 -13.95 -6.76
CA ALA A 8 -7.26 -15.05 -6.82
C ALA A 8 -7.50 -15.86 -8.10
N SER A 9 -6.49 -15.91 -8.95
CA SER A 9 -6.50 -16.62 -10.22
C SER A 9 -5.23 -17.46 -10.41
N GLN A 10 -5.16 -18.22 -11.49
CA GLN A 10 -3.95 -18.93 -11.91
C GLN A 10 -3.36 -18.24 -13.13
N GLY A 11 -2.06 -17.99 -13.10
CA GLY A 11 -1.30 -17.59 -14.28
C GLY A 11 -1.23 -18.71 -15.31
N LEU A 12 -0.71 -18.38 -16.50
CA LEU A 12 -0.57 -19.32 -17.61
C LEU A 12 0.29 -20.54 -17.24
N ASP A 13 1.27 -20.33 -16.35
CA ASP A 13 2.19 -21.37 -15.87
C ASP A 13 1.64 -22.13 -14.64
N GLY A 14 0.39 -21.85 -14.23
CA GLY A 14 -0.27 -22.45 -13.07
C GLY A 14 0.13 -21.84 -11.72
N GLU A 15 0.96 -20.80 -11.74
CA GLU A 15 1.31 -20.01 -10.56
C GLU A 15 0.09 -19.26 -9.99
N PRO A 16 -0.05 -19.16 -8.65
CA PRO A 16 -1.12 -18.39 -8.06
C PRO A 16 -0.88 -16.89 -8.28
N ILE A 17 -1.87 -16.21 -8.88
CA ILE A 17 -1.91 -14.75 -8.98
C ILE A 17 -2.94 -14.27 -7.95
N VAL A 18 -2.45 -13.54 -6.95
CA VAL A 18 -3.30 -12.93 -5.91
C VAL A 18 -3.19 -11.43 -6.01
N LEU A 19 -4.34 -10.76 -6.09
CA LEU A 19 -4.47 -9.31 -6.17
C LEU A 19 -5.47 -8.84 -5.10
N ALA A 20 -5.08 -7.83 -4.35
CA ALA A 20 -5.97 -7.08 -3.49
C ALA A 20 -6.54 -5.92 -4.30
N VAL A 21 -7.87 -5.83 -4.35
CA VAL A 21 -8.61 -4.83 -5.12
C VAL A 21 -9.49 -4.05 -4.16
N PHE A 22 -9.38 -2.72 -4.17
CA PHE A 22 -10.17 -1.84 -3.31
C PHE A 22 -10.28 -0.44 -3.91
N ASP A 23 -11.33 0.29 -3.52
CA ASP A 23 -11.52 1.66 -3.95
C ASP A 23 -11.15 2.65 -2.84
N LEU A 24 -10.40 3.68 -3.22
CA LEU A 24 -10.04 4.81 -2.37
C LEU A 24 -10.69 6.11 -2.87
N ALA A 25 -11.09 6.97 -1.94
CA ALA A 25 -11.45 8.34 -2.24
C ALA A 25 -10.21 9.16 -2.62
N GLU A 26 -10.41 10.29 -3.28
CA GLU A 26 -9.31 11.14 -3.78
C GLU A 26 -8.30 11.53 -2.68
N HIS A 27 -8.80 11.93 -1.50
CA HIS A 27 -7.97 12.29 -0.35
C HIS A 27 -7.24 11.08 0.28
N GLU A 28 -7.81 9.87 0.17
CA GLU A 28 -7.16 8.64 0.63
C GLU A 28 -6.01 8.26 -0.31
N VAL A 29 -6.18 8.46 -1.63
CA VAL A 29 -5.12 8.23 -2.62
C VAL A 29 -3.99 9.24 -2.46
N SER A 30 -4.32 10.54 -2.40
CA SER A 30 -3.31 11.59 -2.24
C SER A 30 -2.58 11.47 -0.91
N GLY A 31 -3.30 11.18 0.18
CA GLY A 31 -2.72 10.89 1.49
C GLY A 31 -1.78 9.69 1.46
N SER A 32 -2.17 8.60 0.79
CA SER A 32 -1.32 7.40 0.64
C SER A 32 -0.04 7.70 -0.15
N ALA A 33 -0.14 8.43 -1.27
CA ALA A 33 1.02 8.83 -2.06
C ALA A 33 1.98 9.73 -1.26
N HIS A 34 1.43 10.70 -0.51
CA HIS A 34 2.20 11.57 0.38
C HIS A 34 2.96 10.78 1.44
N VAL A 35 2.27 9.85 2.11
CA VAL A 35 2.87 9.00 3.14
C VAL A 35 4.02 8.17 2.61
N VAL A 36 3.85 7.52 1.47
CA VAL A 36 4.94 6.73 0.85
C VAL A 36 6.12 7.64 0.51
N ALA A 37 5.87 8.85 -0.01
CA ALA A 37 6.93 9.83 -0.28
C ALA A 37 7.65 10.28 1.00
N ALA A 38 6.92 10.54 2.09
CA ALA A 38 7.47 10.93 3.38
C ALA A 38 8.33 9.82 3.98
N ILE A 39 7.87 8.57 3.96
CA ILE A 39 8.65 7.41 4.42
C ILE A 39 9.91 7.22 3.61
N VAL A 40 9.84 7.33 2.28
CA VAL A 40 11.03 7.26 1.42
C VAL A 40 12.03 8.36 1.79
N ALA A 41 11.53 9.59 1.98
CA ALA A 41 12.35 10.74 2.30
C ALA A 41 12.96 10.70 3.71
N ASP A 42 12.27 10.10 4.68
CA ASP A 42 12.71 10.01 6.07
C ASP A 42 13.65 8.81 6.27
N ARG A 43 13.37 7.64 5.65
CA ARG A 43 14.13 6.39 5.87
C ARG A 43 15.43 6.31 5.07
N TYR A 44 15.43 6.76 3.82
CA TYR A 44 16.57 6.52 2.91
C TYR A 44 17.45 7.75 2.68
N ARG A 45 17.07 8.90 3.24
CA ARG A 45 17.90 10.12 3.16
C ARG A 45 19.16 9.93 3.99
N ASN A 46 20.32 9.99 3.32
CA ASN A 46 21.65 9.84 3.92
C ASN A 46 21.92 8.47 4.56
N ALA A 47 21.16 7.44 4.21
CA ALA A 47 21.38 6.09 4.70
C ALA A 47 22.45 5.36 3.88
N GLU A 48 23.26 4.53 4.53
CA GLU A 48 24.04 3.51 3.84
C GLU A 48 23.07 2.38 3.44
N LEU A 49 22.93 2.15 2.13
CA LEU A 49 21.92 1.23 1.61
C LEU A 49 22.53 -0.13 1.28
N THR A 50 21.89 -1.18 1.78
CA THR A 50 22.11 -2.54 1.27
C THR A 50 21.45 -2.72 -0.10
N ALA A 51 21.73 -3.84 -0.77
CA ALA A 51 21.06 -4.17 -2.02
C ALA A 51 19.54 -4.32 -1.83
N ASP A 52 19.11 -4.88 -0.70
CA ASP A 52 17.69 -5.05 -0.38
C ASP A 52 17.01 -3.70 -0.12
N ASP A 53 17.69 -2.77 0.55
CA ASP A 53 17.18 -1.40 0.77
C ASP A 53 16.96 -0.67 -0.55
N VAL A 54 17.84 -0.85 -1.54
CA VAL A 54 17.69 -0.26 -2.87
C VAL A 54 16.48 -0.84 -3.59
N LEU A 55 16.23 -2.15 -3.47
CA LEU A 55 15.04 -2.79 -4.06
C LEU A 55 13.75 -2.31 -3.39
N GLU A 56 13.73 -2.23 -2.06
CA GLU A 56 12.58 -1.72 -1.30
C GLU A 56 12.30 -0.25 -1.65
N LEU A 57 13.33 0.59 -1.69
CA LEU A 57 13.23 1.98 -2.12
C LEU A 57 12.64 2.11 -3.53
N ARG A 58 13.08 1.27 -4.46
CA ARG A 58 12.56 1.27 -5.83
C ARG A 58 11.08 0.89 -5.87
N GLU A 59 10.67 -0.14 -5.13
CA GLU A 59 9.27 -0.55 -5.07
C GLU A 59 8.37 0.50 -4.40
N LEU A 60 8.82 1.13 -3.32
CA LEU A 60 8.09 2.23 -2.68
C LEU A 60 7.99 3.45 -3.61
N THR A 61 9.05 3.75 -4.37
CA THR A 61 9.03 4.82 -5.36
C THR A 61 8.01 4.53 -6.47
N ALA A 62 8.01 3.30 -7.01
CA ALA A 62 7.03 2.89 -8.01
C ALA A 62 5.60 2.95 -7.46
N LEU A 63 5.38 2.48 -6.22
CA LEU A 63 4.08 2.55 -5.56
C LEU A 63 3.59 4.00 -5.40
N ARG A 64 4.47 4.92 -4.99
CA ARG A 64 4.15 6.35 -4.91
C ARG A 64 3.71 6.90 -6.27
N ASP A 65 4.46 6.56 -7.32
CA ASP A 65 4.18 7.07 -8.67
C ASP A 65 2.86 6.50 -9.20
N ASP A 66 2.58 5.22 -8.97
CA ASP A 66 1.31 4.57 -9.30
C ASP A 66 0.13 5.25 -8.57
N LEU A 67 0.27 5.53 -7.26
CA LEU A 67 -0.74 6.26 -6.48
C LEU A 67 -0.91 7.70 -6.95
N GLY A 68 0.18 8.40 -7.26
CA GLY A 68 0.15 9.76 -7.79
C GLY A 68 -0.49 9.84 -9.18
N ALA A 69 -0.33 8.82 -10.02
CA ALA A 69 -1.02 8.75 -11.31
C ALA A 69 -2.54 8.71 -11.13
N LEU A 70 -3.04 8.04 -10.08
CA LEU A 70 -4.47 7.93 -9.80
C LEU A 70 -5.12 9.27 -9.38
N THR A 71 -4.36 10.27 -8.92
CA THR A 71 -4.91 11.57 -8.51
C THR A 71 -5.26 12.51 -9.66
N HIS A 72 -4.96 12.14 -10.91
CA HIS A 72 -5.15 13.04 -12.07
C HIS A 72 -6.62 13.19 -12.51
N HIS A 73 -7.52 12.39 -11.93
CA HIS A 73 -8.94 12.42 -12.25
C HIS A 73 -9.77 12.47 -10.96
N PRO A 74 -10.89 13.20 -10.91
CA PRO A 74 -11.75 13.25 -9.73
C PRO A 74 -12.46 11.90 -9.48
N GLY A 75 -12.93 11.68 -8.26
CA GLY A 75 -13.76 10.53 -7.87
C GLY A 75 -12.97 9.33 -7.34
N MET A 76 -13.70 8.25 -7.02
CA MET A 76 -13.12 7.02 -6.47
C MET A 76 -12.09 6.40 -7.42
N LYS A 77 -11.03 5.81 -6.85
CA LYS A 77 -9.95 5.15 -7.58
C LYS A 77 -9.83 3.71 -7.15
N THR A 78 -9.94 2.80 -8.10
CA THR A 78 -9.64 1.39 -7.89
C THR A 78 -8.13 1.21 -7.84
N VAL A 79 -7.67 0.66 -6.72
CA VAL A 79 -6.28 0.30 -6.47
C VAL A 79 -6.19 -1.23 -6.54
N VAL A 80 -5.20 -1.71 -7.29
CA VAL A 80 -4.94 -3.14 -7.47
C VAL A 80 -3.49 -3.41 -7.09
N LEU A 81 -3.26 -4.17 -6.03
CA LEU A 81 -1.92 -4.45 -5.50
C LEU A 81 -1.69 -5.94 -5.31
N ARG A 82 -0.48 -6.40 -5.61
CA ARG A 82 0.00 -7.71 -5.13
C ARG A 82 0.19 -7.67 -3.61
N PRO A 83 0.14 -8.82 -2.90
CA PRO A 83 0.30 -8.88 -1.44
C PRO A 83 1.54 -8.15 -0.92
N ALA A 84 2.68 -8.25 -1.61
CA ALA A 84 3.91 -7.57 -1.22
C ALA A 84 3.76 -6.03 -1.22
N ARG A 85 3.15 -5.46 -2.27
CA ARG A 85 2.92 -4.01 -2.37
C ARG A 85 1.82 -3.53 -1.42
N LEU A 86 0.81 -4.36 -1.18
CA LEU A 86 -0.22 -4.08 -0.18
C LEU A 86 0.40 -3.98 1.23
N ASN A 87 1.26 -4.94 1.61
CA ASN A 87 2.00 -4.89 2.86
C ASN A 87 2.92 -3.66 2.94
N ALA A 88 3.65 -3.36 1.86
CA ALA A 88 4.51 -2.16 1.82
C ALA A 88 3.73 -0.86 2.04
N LEU A 89 2.52 -0.74 1.44
CA LEU A 89 1.64 0.40 1.68
C LEU A 89 1.18 0.47 3.15
N ARG A 90 0.70 -0.66 3.69
CA ARG A 90 0.24 -0.76 5.08
C ARG A 90 1.36 -0.40 6.06
N ASP A 91 2.57 -0.90 5.83
CA ASP A 91 3.73 -0.66 6.70
C ASP A 91 4.20 0.80 6.61
N ALA A 92 4.19 1.39 5.42
CA ALA A 92 4.47 2.82 5.25
C ALA A 92 3.43 3.69 6.02
N ILE A 93 2.14 3.37 5.91
CA ILE A 93 1.07 4.07 6.64
C ILE A 93 1.22 3.89 8.15
N MET A 94 1.46 2.66 8.62
CA MET A 94 1.67 2.38 10.05
C MET A 94 2.86 3.15 10.60
N SER A 95 3.99 3.13 9.89
CA SER A 95 5.21 3.84 10.29
C SER A 95 4.99 5.35 10.34
N PHE A 96 4.30 5.92 9.34
CA PHE A 96 3.98 7.34 9.30
C PHE A 96 3.05 7.75 10.45
N VAL A 97 1.96 7.01 10.68
CA VAL A 97 1.01 7.32 11.76
C VAL A 97 1.70 7.23 13.12
N THR A 98 2.45 6.16 13.36
CA THR A 98 3.19 5.96 14.63
C THR A 98 4.20 7.10 14.84
N GLY A 99 5.02 7.39 13.82
CA GLY A 99 6.01 8.45 13.90
C GLY A 99 5.42 9.84 14.09
N ARG A 100 4.20 10.09 13.61
CA ARG A 100 3.48 11.36 13.82
C ARG A 100 2.72 11.43 15.14
N ASP A 101 2.30 10.30 15.70
CA ASP A 101 1.72 10.21 17.05
C ASP A 101 2.77 10.40 18.15
N GLU A 102 4.01 9.99 17.90
CA GLU A 102 5.13 10.15 18.83
C GLU A 102 5.83 11.51 18.73
N ALA A 103 5.61 12.25 17.64
CA ALA A 103 6.27 13.53 17.40
C ALA A 103 5.68 14.67 18.24
N GLU A 104 6.54 15.42 18.93
CA GLU A 104 6.13 16.64 19.65
C GLU A 104 5.65 17.75 18.72
N TRP A 105 6.08 17.73 17.45
CA TRP A 105 5.70 18.69 16.42
C TRP A 105 5.45 18.02 15.07
N MET A 106 4.37 18.44 14.40
CA MET A 106 3.94 17.92 13.11
C MET A 106 3.88 19.03 12.07
N ARG A 107 4.41 18.75 10.88
CA ARG A 107 4.33 19.65 9.72
C ARG A 107 2.87 19.85 9.32
N ASP A 108 2.54 21.05 8.89
CA ASP A 108 1.19 21.40 8.42
C ASP A 108 0.74 20.51 7.26
N GLU A 109 1.66 20.22 6.33
CA GLU A 109 1.43 19.34 5.18
C GLU A 109 1.11 17.89 5.55
N ASP A 110 1.50 17.43 6.76
CA ASP A 110 1.26 16.06 7.21
C ASP A 110 -0.13 15.88 7.86
N ARG A 111 -0.82 16.96 8.25
CA ARG A 111 -2.07 16.86 9.03
C ARG A 111 -3.22 16.22 8.26
N GLU A 112 -3.47 16.69 7.04
CA GLU A 112 -4.55 16.17 6.20
C GLU A 112 -4.25 14.73 5.73
N PRO A 113 -3.04 14.42 5.20
CA PRO A 113 -2.65 13.04 4.92
C PRO A 113 -2.80 12.11 6.12
N LEU A 114 -2.36 12.52 7.31
CA LEU A 114 -2.46 11.71 8.52
C LEU A 114 -3.92 11.35 8.86
N ALA A 115 -4.83 12.32 8.78
CA ALA A 115 -6.24 12.07 9.03
C ALA A 115 -6.83 11.10 8.00
N ALA A 116 -6.50 11.28 6.72
CA ALA A 116 -6.96 10.42 5.63
C ALA A 116 -6.46 8.98 5.78
N VAL A 117 -5.15 8.79 6.00
CA VAL A 117 -4.56 7.44 6.02
C VAL A 117 -4.78 6.68 7.32
N ARG A 118 -5.03 7.37 8.44
CA ARG A 118 -5.34 6.70 9.72
C ARG A 118 -6.59 5.85 9.63
N ALA A 119 -7.59 6.30 8.87
CA ALA A 119 -8.81 5.54 8.62
C ALA A 119 -8.57 4.25 7.79
N LEU A 120 -7.42 4.15 7.10
CA LEU A 120 -7.06 3.01 6.26
C LEU A 120 -6.37 1.88 7.03
N LEU A 121 -5.83 2.13 8.23
CA LEU A 121 -4.99 1.16 8.95
C LEU A 121 -5.69 -0.19 9.19
N TRP A 122 -6.87 -0.16 9.82
CA TRP A 122 -7.67 -1.36 10.08
C TRP A 122 -8.08 -2.10 8.81
N PRO A 123 -8.73 -1.45 7.83
CA PRO A 123 -9.17 -2.16 6.63
C PRO A 123 -7.99 -2.69 5.79
N LEU A 124 -6.83 -2.02 5.79
CA LEU A 124 -5.62 -2.55 5.15
C LEU A 124 -5.05 -3.76 5.91
N GLU A 125 -5.06 -3.75 7.23
CA GLU A 125 -4.61 -4.90 8.03
C GLU A 125 -5.42 -6.16 7.76
N ASP A 126 -6.75 -6.04 7.75
CA ASP A 126 -7.65 -7.14 7.39
C ASP A 126 -7.38 -7.65 5.97
N LEU A 127 -7.26 -6.73 5.00
CA LEU A 127 -7.01 -7.07 3.60
C LEU A 127 -5.63 -7.72 3.40
N CYS A 128 -4.61 -7.29 4.14
CA CYS A 128 -3.28 -7.92 4.14
C CYS A 128 -3.36 -9.37 4.64
N ALA A 129 -4.10 -9.61 5.73
CA ALA A 129 -4.29 -10.94 6.28
C ALA A 129 -5.02 -11.86 5.28
N ASP A 130 -6.04 -11.34 4.61
CA ASP A 130 -6.79 -12.08 3.58
C ASP A 130 -5.94 -12.38 2.35
N ALA A 131 -5.17 -11.39 1.86
CA ALA A 131 -4.26 -11.55 0.74
C ALA A 131 -3.18 -12.61 1.04
N MET A 132 -2.62 -12.61 2.25
CA MET A 132 -1.64 -13.60 2.67
C MET A 132 -2.24 -15.00 2.76
N ARG A 133 -3.45 -15.11 3.31
CA ARG A 133 -4.17 -16.40 3.38
C ARG A 133 -4.44 -16.96 1.98
N ALA A 134 -4.84 -16.11 1.04
CA ALA A 134 -5.06 -16.49 -0.35
C ALA A 134 -3.76 -16.90 -1.06
N ALA A 135 -2.66 -16.17 -0.83
CA ALA A 135 -1.36 -16.49 -1.44
C ALA A 135 -0.77 -17.81 -0.96
N LEU A 136 -1.08 -18.21 0.28
CA LEU A 136 -0.62 -19.47 0.88
C LEU A 136 -1.62 -20.62 0.69
N ALA A 137 -2.81 -20.35 0.13
CA ALA A 137 -3.81 -21.38 -0.09
C ALA A 137 -3.34 -22.36 -1.19
N PRO A 138 -3.61 -23.66 -1.04
CA PRO A 138 -3.31 -24.63 -2.09
C PRO A 138 -4.10 -24.28 -3.37
N PRO A 139 -3.53 -24.48 -4.56
CA PRO A 139 -4.21 -24.18 -5.81
C PRO A 139 -5.51 -24.98 -5.90
N ALA A 140 -6.61 -24.31 -6.27
CA ALA A 140 -7.88 -24.99 -6.48
C ALA A 140 -7.71 -26.14 -7.49
N PRO A 141 -8.31 -27.32 -7.24
CA PRO A 141 -8.24 -28.43 -8.18
C PRO A 141 -8.81 -27.99 -9.52
N ARG A 142 -8.04 -28.18 -10.59
CA ARG A 142 -8.43 -27.81 -11.94
C ARG A 142 -9.66 -28.65 -12.32
N PRO A 143 -10.81 -28.06 -12.71
CA PRO A 143 -11.96 -28.84 -13.15
C PRO A 143 -11.57 -29.65 -14.40
N LEU A 144 -11.91 -30.94 -14.37
CA LEU A 144 -11.67 -31.91 -15.45
C LEU A 144 -12.54 -31.61 -16.67
#